data_AF-I8RBX0-F1
#
_entry.id   AF-I8RBX0-F1
#
_cell.length_a   1.000
_cell.length_b   1.000
_cell.length_c   1.000
_cell.angle_alpha   90.00
_cell.angle_beta   90.00
_cell.angle_gamma   90.00
#
_symmetry.space_group_name_H-M   'P 1'
#
loop_
_entity.id
_entity.type
_entity.pdbx_description
1 polymer ?
#
loop_
_entity_poly.entity_id
_entity_poly.type
_entity_poly.pdbx_seq_one_letter_code
_entity_poly.pdbx_strand_id
1 'polypeptide(L)'
;EMSLLTNAKKWEQSYLPSQEQLKLHVDEEEFLRHLMHDTFFSEKIESLAIAIHEKYRELNHHHTNVDSELLKKWEDLDEELKESARNQARNIPNALLMINYDVISVKETPPIVEFTQRELDMLVAYEHTHWCRYRKGAGWKKGNLKDKTKKTDPTLVNGNSLPKDNQYKIYQMVTIWPEILANANFKMERLKFLCDCETEM
;
A
#
# COMPACT_ATOMS: atom_id res chain seq x y z
N GLU A 1 20.23 17.85 15.70
CA GLU A 1 19.68 19.21 15.84
C GLU A 1 18.76 19.49 14.65
N MET A 2 17.64 20.19 14.87
CA MET A 2 16.66 20.56 13.83
C MET A 2 17.12 21.84 13.10
N SER A 3 16.68 22.01 11.85
CA SER A 3 17.08 23.12 10.97
C SER A 3 16.93 24.49 11.66
N LEU A 4 18.06 25.19 11.82
CA LEU A 4 18.16 26.52 12.43
C LEU A 4 17.59 27.64 11.54
N LEU A 5 17.31 27.34 10.26
CA LEU A 5 16.97 28.34 9.24
C LEU A 5 15.47 28.50 9.00
N THR A 6 14.65 27.47 9.22
CA THR A 6 13.25 27.46 8.76
C THR A 6 12.21 27.34 9.87
N ASN A 7 12.61 27.22 11.14
CA ASN A 7 11.70 26.94 12.27
C ASN A 7 10.76 25.73 12.03
N ALA A 8 11.08 24.90 11.02
CA ALA A 8 10.27 23.77 10.60
C ALA A 8 10.40 22.66 11.64
N LYS A 9 9.26 22.20 12.16
CA LYS A 9 9.20 21.12 13.16
C LYS A 9 9.28 19.73 12.53
N LYS A 10 9.24 19.64 11.20
CA LYS A 10 9.32 18.40 10.41
C LYS A 10 10.15 18.65 9.17
N TRP A 11 11.01 17.68 8.84
CA TRP A 11 11.70 17.64 7.56
C TRP A 11 10.70 17.15 6.51
N GLU A 12 10.61 17.85 5.41
CA GLU A 12 9.80 17.53 4.22
C GLU A 12 10.74 17.43 3.01
N GLN A 13 10.33 16.75 1.95
CA GLN A 13 11.15 16.60 0.75
C GLN A 13 11.59 17.96 0.16
N SER A 14 10.78 19.02 0.35
CA SER A 14 11.13 20.36 -0.11
C SER A 14 12.28 21.05 0.64
N TYR A 15 12.73 20.49 1.75
CA TYR A 15 13.94 20.95 2.45
C TYR A 15 15.20 20.21 1.99
N LEU A 16 15.08 19.28 1.04
CA LEU A 16 16.24 18.64 0.45
C LEU A 16 17.03 19.62 -0.42
N PRO A 17 18.37 19.48 -0.46
CA PRO A 17 19.20 20.12 -1.47
C PRO A 17 18.69 19.83 -2.89
N SER A 18 19.07 20.66 -3.85
CA SER A 18 18.68 20.41 -5.24
C SER A 18 19.22 19.06 -5.75
N GLN A 19 18.58 18.53 -6.80
CA GLN A 19 19.01 17.30 -7.47
C GLN A 19 20.51 17.33 -7.83
N GLU A 20 20.95 18.46 -8.38
CA GLU A 20 22.35 18.69 -8.78
C GLU A 20 23.32 18.62 -7.59
N GLN A 21 22.90 19.07 -6.40
CA GLN A 21 23.73 18.99 -5.19
C GLN A 21 23.78 17.58 -4.62
N LEU A 22 22.66 16.85 -4.66
CA LEU A 22 22.61 15.46 -4.19
C LEU A 22 23.50 14.54 -5.03
N LYS A 23 23.49 14.70 -6.37
CA LYS A 23 24.33 13.91 -7.29
C LYS A 23 25.83 13.98 -7.02
N LEU A 24 26.31 15.02 -6.35
CA LEU A 24 27.74 15.15 -5.99
C LEU A 24 28.17 14.20 -4.87
N HIS A 25 27.22 13.69 -4.08
CA HIS A 25 27.50 12.98 -2.84
C HIS A 25 26.90 11.58 -2.78
N VAL A 26 25.78 11.35 -3.47
CA VAL A 26 25.04 10.09 -3.46
C VAL A 26 24.47 9.79 -4.85
N ASP A 27 24.12 8.52 -5.08
CA ASP A 27 23.15 8.21 -6.13
C ASP A 27 21.82 8.86 -5.75
N GLU A 28 21.46 9.90 -6.48
CA GLU A 28 20.30 10.72 -6.15
C GLU A 28 19.00 9.91 -6.20
N GLU A 29 18.84 9.03 -7.19
CA GLU A 29 17.62 8.25 -7.34
C GLU A 29 17.49 7.24 -6.20
N GLU A 30 18.56 6.53 -5.89
CA GLU A 30 18.58 5.56 -4.79
C GLU A 30 18.36 6.24 -3.43
N PHE A 31 19.01 7.39 -3.21
CA PHE A 31 18.85 8.18 -1.98
C PHE A 31 17.43 8.72 -1.81
N LEU A 32 16.86 9.31 -2.87
CA LEU A 32 15.49 9.81 -2.83
C LEU A 32 14.48 8.69 -2.59
N ARG A 33 14.67 7.51 -3.20
CA ARG A 33 13.82 6.35 -2.93
C ARG A 33 13.92 5.91 -1.47
N HIS A 34 15.12 5.74 -0.93
CA HIS A 34 15.27 5.37 0.49
C HIS A 34 14.62 6.38 1.41
N LEU A 35 14.87 7.67 1.19
CA LEU A 35 14.26 8.72 1.99
C LEU A 35 12.73 8.73 1.86
N MET A 36 12.21 8.59 0.63
CA MET A 36 10.77 8.51 0.36
C MET A 36 10.11 7.39 1.14
N HIS A 37 10.68 6.19 1.12
CA HIS A 37 10.13 5.03 1.80
C HIS A 37 10.31 5.10 3.33
N ASP A 38 11.53 5.39 3.80
CA ASP A 38 11.89 5.27 5.21
C ASP A 38 11.37 6.43 6.06
N THR A 39 11.22 7.63 5.48
CA THR A 39 10.80 8.82 6.24
C THR A 39 9.42 9.33 5.82
N PHE A 40 9.19 9.66 4.55
CA PHE A 40 7.94 10.33 4.16
C PHE A 40 6.74 9.38 4.13
N PHE A 41 6.91 8.20 3.54
CA PHE A 41 5.84 7.22 3.43
C PHE A 41 5.53 6.58 4.80
N SER A 42 6.57 6.24 5.57
CA SER A 42 6.43 5.59 6.88
C SER A 42 5.63 6.43 7.87
N GLU A 43 5.82 7.76 7.89
CA GLU A 43 5.04 8.68 8.74
C GLU A 43 3.53 8.68 8.42
N LYS A 44 3.15 8.29 7.21
CA LYS A 44 1.76 8.32 6.73
C LYS A 44 1.04 6.98 6.85
N ILE A 45 1.73 5.91 7.28
CA ILE A 45 1.17 4.54 7.36
C ILE A 45 -0.16 4.52 8.12
N GLU A 46 -0.24 5.16 9.28
CA GLU A 46 -1.47 5.15 10.10
C GLU A 46 -2.63 5.83 9.38
N SER A 47 -2.41 7.04 8.85
CA SER A 47 -3.43 7.76 8.09
C SER A 47 -3.86 7.03 6.81
N LEU A 48 -2.94 6.36 6.13
CA LEU A 48 -3.23 5.56 4.94
C LEU A 48 -4.06 4.32 5.31
N ALA A 49 -3.69 3.62 6.37
CA ALA A 49 -4.43 2.46 6.86
C ALA A 49 -5.88 2.81 7.24
N ILE A 50 -6.06 3.94 7.95
CA ILE A 50 -7.39 4.47 8.29
C ILE A 50 -8.17 4.78 7.00
N ALA A 51 -7.59 5.56 6.08
CA ALA A 51 -8.28 5.95 4.84
C ALA A 51 -8.71 4.73 4.00
N ILE A 52 -7.86 3.71 3.89
CA ILE A 52 -8.17 2.47 3.17
C ILE A 52 -9.34 1.74 3.85
N HIS A 53 -9.29 1.60 5.17
CA HIS A 53 -10.34 0.91 5.93
C HIS A 53 -11.68 1.63 5.81
N GLU A 54 -11.69 2.95 6.01
CA GLU A 54 -12.89 3.78 5.95
C GLU A 54 -13.53 3.74 4.55
N LYS A 55 -12.73 3.90 3.50
CA LYS A 55 -13.21 3.80 2.11
C LYS A 55 -13.72 2.40 1.79
N TYR A 56 -13.03 1.35 2.24
CA TYR A 56 -13.50 -0.02 2.06
C TYR A 56 -14.85 -0.23 2.76
N ARG A 57 -15.03 0.27 3.99
CA ARG A 57 -16.30 0.22 4.71
C ARG A 57 -17.39 0.95 3.94
N GLU A 58 -17.14 2.15 3.45
CA GLU A 58 -18.10 2.93 2.65
C GLU A 58 -18.56 2.15 1.41
N LEU A 59 -17.66 1.49 0.70
CA LEU A 59 -18.03 0.68 -0.48
C LEU A 59 -18.81 -0.59 -0.11
N ASN A 60 -18.66 -1.09 1.12
CA ASN A 60 -19.14 -2.40 1.52
C ASN A 60 -20.27 -2.40 2.57
N HIS A 61 -20.65 -1.26 3.13
CA HIS A 61 -21.62 -1.19 4.23
C HIS A 61 -23.03 -1.72 3.89
N HIS A 62 -23.38 -1.79 2.61
CA HIS A 62 -24.65 -2.36 2.13
C HIS A 62 -24.58 -3.87 1.82
N HIS A 63 -23.39 -4.49 1.85
CA HIS A 63 -23.20 -5.88 1.45
C HIS A 63 -23.30 -6.83 2.65
N THR A 64 -24.24 -7.79 2.59
CA THR A 64 -24.50 -8.75 3.69
C THR A 64 -23.43 -9.84 3.82
N ASN A 65 -22.57 -10.03 2.80
CA ASN A 65 -21.53 -11.08 2.75
C ASN A 65 -20.15 -10.59 3.23
N VAL A 66 -20.09 -9.43 3.85
CA VAL A 66 -18.87 -8.87 4.41
C VAL A 66 -18.84 -9.15 5.91
N ASP A 67 -17.67 -9.54 6.40
CA ASP A 67 -17.43 -9.79 7.83
C ASP A 67 -17.78 -8.51 8.61
N SER A 68 -18.74 -8.59 9.53
CA SER A 68 -19.21 -7.43 10.30
C SER A 68 -18.08 -6.76 11.08
N GLU A 69 -17.03 -7.50 11.43
CA GLU A 69 -15.83 -6.96 12.06
C GLU A 69 -15.11 -5.95 11.16
N LEU A 70 -15.10 -6.18 9.84
CA LEU A 70 -14.50 -5.28 8.85
C LEU A 70 -15.39 -4.07 8.53
N LEU A 71 -16.64 -4.06 9.01
CA LEU A 71 -17.56 -2.94 8.84
C LEU A 71 -17.62 -2.03 10.08
N LYS A 72 -16.88 -2.35 11.14
CA LYS A 72 -16.73 -1.46 12.30
C LYS A 72 -15.97 -0.19 11.92
N LYS A 73 -16.16 0.87 12.71
CA LYS A 73 -15.33 2.07 12.62
C LYS A 73 -13.90 1.76 13.03
N TRP A 74 -12.94 2.52 12.52
CA TRP A 74 -11.52 2.32 12.85
C TRP A 74 -11.30 2.23 14.36
N GLU A 75 -11.92 3.11 15.15
CA GLU A 75 -11.73 3.16 16.61
C GLU A 75 -12.13 1.85 17.29
N ASP A 76 -13.16 1.18 16.77
CA ASP A 76 -13.78 -0.02 17.32
C ASP A 76 -13.16 -1.33 16.78
N LEU A 77 -12.18 -1.25 15.87
CA LEU A 77 -11.47 -2.43 15.37
C LEU A 77 -10.54 -3.02 16.43
N ASP A 78 -10.52 -4.36 16.49
CA ASP A 78 -9.50 -5.12 17.19
C ASP A 78 -8.09 -4.73 16.68
N GLU A 79 -7.10 -4.67 17.57
CA GLU A 79 -5.75 -4.27 17.17
C GLU A 79 -5.09 -5.18 16.14
N GLU A 80 -5.47 -6.47 16.10
CA GLU A 80 -4.98 -7.37 15.06
C GLU A 80 -5.44 -6.93 13.65
N LEU A 81 -6.66 -6.41 13.53
CA LEU A 81 -7.19 -5.91 12.25
C LEU A 81 -6.54 -4.57 11.88
N LYS A 82 -6.38 -3.66 12.86
CA LYS A 82 -5.64 -2.41 12.65
C LYS A 82 -4.21 -2.66 12.21
N GLU A 83 -3.52 -3.62 12.84
CA GLU A 83 -2.15 -3.98 12.45
C GLU A 83 -2.11 -4.63 11.06
N SER A 84 -3.10 -5.44 10.71
CA SER A 84 -3.22 -5.98 9.34
C SER A 84 -3.41 -4.85 8.30
N ALA A 85 -4.19 -3.82 8.62
CA ALA A 85 -4.39 -2.66 7.74
C ALA A 85 -3.12 -1.80 7.63
N ARG A 86 -2.41 -1.56 8.75
CA ARG A 86 -1.09 -0.91 8.75
C ARG A 86 -0.07 -1.70 7.93
N ASN A 87 -0.06 -3.03 8.04
CA ASN A 87 0.81 -3.88 7.26
C ASN A 87 0.51 -3.80 5.76
N GLN A 88 -0.77 -3.78 5.36
CA GLN A 88 -1.15 -3.53 3.97
C GLN A 88 -0.65 -2.15 3.50
N ALA A 89 -0.90 -1.09 4.28
CA ALA A 89 -0.45 0.26 3.94
C ALA A 89 1.07 0.32 3.73
N ARG A 90 1.86 -0.32 4.62
CA ARG A 90 3.32 -0.45 4.48
C ARG A 90 3.76 -1.15 3.21
N ASN A 91 2.96 -2.08 2.71
CA ASN A 91 3.30 -2.90 1.54
C ASN A 91 2.95 -2.23 0.21
N ILE A 92 2.11 -1.19 0.22
CA ILE A 92 1.66 -0.50 -1.01
C ILE A 92 2.83 -0.13 -1.92
N PRO A 93 3.93 0.51 -1.45
CA PRO A 93 5.03 0.87 -2.34
C PRO A 93 5.67 -0.34 -3.02
N ASN A 94 5.86 -1.44 -2.30
CA ASN A 94 6.40 -2.67 -2.89
C ASN A 94 5.45 -3.30 -3.91
N ALA A 95 4.13 -3.21 -3.66
CA ALA A 95 3.11 -3.67 -4.61
C ALA A 95 3.11 -2.81 -5.89
N LEU A 96 3.28 -1.50 -5.77
CA LEU A 96 3.37 -0.57 -6.90
C LEU A 96 4.63 -0.80 -7.74
N LEU A 97 5.77 -1.10 -7.10
CA LEU A 97 7.00 -1.44 -7.83
C LEU A 97 6.82 -2.66 -8.74
N MET A 98 6.03 -3.66 -8.33
CA MET A 98 5.71 -4.84 -9.15
C MET A 98 4.99 -4.49 -10.47
N ILE A 99 4.33 -3.35 -10.52
CA ILE A 99 3.60 -2.86 -11.68
C ILE A 99 4.27 -1.62 -12.30
N ASN A 100 5.57 -1.44 -12.03
CA ASN A 100 6.41 -0.36 -12.55
C ASN A 100 5.93 1.04 -12.12
N TYR A 101 5.39 1.17 -10.91
CA TYR A 101 5.11 2.46 -10.29
C TYR A 101 5.98 2.68 -9.04
N ASP A 102 6.36 3.92 -8.83
CA ASP A 102 6.98 4.41 -7.61
C ASP A 102 6.10 5.50 -6.99
N VAL A 103 6.33 5.81 -5.72
CA VAL A 103 5.58 6.81 -4.97
C VAL A 103 6.50 7.93 -4.50
N ILE A 104 6.16 9.16 -4.87
CA ILE A 104 6.88 10.35 -4.42
C ILE A 104 5.95 11.31 -3.66
N SER A 105 6.52 12.05 -2.72
CA SER A 105 5.79 13.08 -1.97
C SER A 105 5.72 14.34 -2.81
N VAL A 106 4.54 14.95 -2.89
CA VAL A 106 4.32 16.20 -3.63
C VAL A 106 3.63 17.22 -2.75
N LYS A 107 3.70 18.51 -3.12
CA LYS A 107 3.07 19.58 -2.33
C LYS A 107 1.57 19.70 -2.58
N GLU A 108 1.15 19.39 -3.80
CA GLU A 108 -0.23 19.53 -4.27
C GLU A 108 -0.83 18.15 -4.49
N THR A 109 -2.17 18.05 -4.47
CA THR A 109 -2.86 16.80 -4.75
C THR A 109 -2.60 16.39 -6.21
N PRO A 110 -1.93 15.27 -6.47
CA PRO A 110 -1.64 14.84 -7.83
C PRO A 110 -2.91 14.27 -8.49
N PRO A 111 -2.92 14.17 -9.84
CA PRO A 111 -4.00 13.47 -10.53
C PRO A 111 -4.04 11.99 -10.11
N ILE A 112 -5.26 11.44 -10.04
CA ILE A 112 -5.50 10.03 -9.74
C ILE A 112 -5.10 9.19 -10.95
N VAL A 113 -4.31 8.15 -10.73
CA VAL A 113 -3.91 7.17 -11.75
C VAL A 113 -4.95 6.05 -11.81
N GLU A 114 -5.32 5.64 -13.01
CA GLU A 114 -6.14 4.44 -13.21
C GLU A 114 -5.25 3.24 -13.53
N PHE A 115 -5.45 2.14 -12.80
CA PHE A 115 -4.78 0.88 -13.12
C PHE A 115 -5.47 0.18 -14.28
N THR A 116 -4.68 -0.39 -15.18
CA THR A 116 -5.16 -1.33 -16.20
C THR A 116 -5.61 -2.64 -15.56
N GLN A 117 -6.44 -3.42 -16.25
CA GLN A 117 -6.87 -4.72 -15.74
C GLN A 117 -5.68 -5.66 -15.44
N ARG A 118 -4.65 -5.63 -16.29
CA ARG A 118 -3.43 -6.44 -16.10
C ARG A 118 -2.71 -6.04 -14.81
N GLU A 119 -2.61 -4.75 -14.50
CA GLU A 119 -2.00 -4.27 -13.26
C GLU A 119 -2.82 -4.66 -12.04
N LEU A 120 -4.15 -4.55 -12.11
CA LEU A 120 -5.04 -4.99 -11.03
C LEU A 120 -4.91 -6.49 -10.75
N ASP A 121 -4.86 -7.33 -11.78
CA ASP A 121 -4.68 -8.78 -11.62
C ASP A 121 -3.35 -9.12 -10.93
N MET A 122 -2.26 -8.41 -11.31
CA MET A 122 -0.95 -8.55 -10.67
C MET A 122 -0.97 -8.11 -9.20
N LEU A 123 -1.60 -6.96 -8.91
CA LEU A 123 -1.73 -6.43 -7.55
C LEU A 123 -2.56 -7.35 -6.65
N VAL A 124 -3.68 -7.90 -7.15
CA VAL A 124 -4.52 -8.84 -6.39
C VAL A 124 -3.74 -10.09 -5.99
N ALA A 125 -3.00 -10.68 -6.92
CA ALA A 125 -2.18 -11.86 -6.66
C ALA A 125 -1.04 -11.56 -5.68
N TYR A 126 -0.38 -10.42 -5.84
CA TYR A 126 0.70 -9.98 -4.97
C TYR A 126 0.20 -9.72 -3.55
N GLU A 127 -0.89 -8.97 -3.39
CA GLU A 127 -1.45 -8.59 -2.10
C GLU A 127 -1.94 -9.82 -1.33
N HIS A 128 -2.60 -10.77 -2.00
CA HIS A 128 -2.98 -12.04 -1.36
C HIS A 128 -1.76 -12.81 -0.86
N THR A 129 -0.70 -12.87 -1.67
CA THR A 129 0.55 -13.54 -1.31
C THR A 129 1.23 -12.87 -0.12
N HIS A 130 1.28 -11.53 -0.11
CA HIS A 130 1.83 -10.77 1.01
C HIS A 130 1.02 -10.99 2.30
N TRP A 131 -0.31 -10.86 2.22
CA TRP A 131 -1.20 -11.12 3.34
C TRP A 131 -1.02 -12.54 3.89
N CYS A 132 -0.91 -13.55 3.04
CA CYS A 132 -0.65 -14.92 3.47
C CYS A 132 0.69 -15.06 4.21
N ARG A 133 1.76 -14.40 3.74
CA ARG A 133 3.07 -14.40 4.42
C ARG A 133 2.99 -13.71 5.78
N TYR A 134 2.37 -12.54 5.85
CA TYR A 134 2.15 -11.79 7.09
C TYR A 134 1.39 -12.62 8.12
N ARG A 135 0.25 -13.21 7.73
CA ARG A 135 -0.58 -14.03 8.61
C ARG A 135 0.16 -15.27 9.12
N LYS A 136 0.90 -15.97 8.24
CA LYS A 136 1.75 -17.10 8.64
C LYS A 136 2.83 -16.66 9.64
N GLY A 137 3.48 -15.53 9.41
CA GLY A 137 4.44 -14.93 10.35
C GLY A 137 3.83 -14.60 11.71
N ALA A 138 2.56 -14.19 11.75
CA ALA A 138 1.78 -13.95 12.96
C ALA A 138 1.23 -15.25 13.62
N GLY A 139 1.64 -16.42 13.13
CA GLY A 139 1.26 -17.74 13.66
C GLY A 139 -0.07 -18.29 13.13
N TRP A 140 -0.64 -17.69 12.09
CA TRP A 140 -1.84 -18.22 11.46
C TRP A 140 -1.53 -19.40 10.54
N LYS A 141 -2.48 -20.34 10.50
CA LYS A 141 -2.39 -21.55 9.67
C LYS A 141 -3.66 -21.76 8.86
N LYS A 142 -3.54 -22.51 7.77
CA LYS A 142 -4.70 -22.94 7.01
C LYS A 142 -5.60 -23.82 7.89
N GLY A 143 -6.90 -23.57 7.88
CA GLY A 143 -7.91 -24.42 8.49
C GLY A 143 -9.22 -24.38 7.70
N ASN A 144 -10.20 -25.19 8.08
CA ASN A 144 -11.47 -25.25 7.34
C ASN A 144 -12.37 -24.04 7.60
N LEU A 145 -12.23 -23.40 8.76
CA LEU A 145 -13.02 -22.25 9.19
C LEU A 145 -12.09 -21.18 9.79
N LYS A 146 -12.53 -19.92 9.69
CA LYS A 146 -11.86 -18.80 10.31
C LYS A 146 -12.09 -18.85 11.83
N ASP A 147 -11.02 -18.94 12.61
CA ASP A 147 -11.06 -18.99 14.08
C ASP A 147 -9.92 -18.11 14.63
N LYS A 148 -10.28 -17.00 15.28
CA LYS A 148 -9.32 -16.05 15.87
C LYS A 148 -8.50 -16.68 17.00
N THR A 149 -9.12 -17.51 17.84
CA THR A 149 -8.46 -18.15 18.99
C THR A 149 -7.46 -19.21 18.54
N LYS A 150 -7.83 -20.04 17.55
CA LYS A 150 -6.94 -21.09 17.00
C LYS A 150 -6.00 -20.58 15.90
N LYS A 151 -6.15 -19.31 15.52
CA LYS A 151 -5.47 -18.66 14.39
C LYS A 151 -5.54 -19.49 13.11
N THR A 152 -6.76 -19.92 12.74
CA THR A 152 -7.00 -20.65 11.49
C THR A 152 -7.76 -19.81 10.49
N ASP A 153 -7.42 -19.90 9.21
CA ASP A 153 -8.13 -19.21 8.14
C ASP A 153 -8.13 -20.05 6.84
N PRO A 154 -9.30 -20.30 6.23
CA PRO A 154 -9.40 -21.10 4.99
C PRO A 154 -8.79 -20.43 3.77
N THR A 155 -8.58 -19.11 3.82
CA THR A 155 -8.07 -18.32 2.70
C THR A 155 -6.54 -18.27 2.63
N LEU A 156 -5.86 -18.89 3.60
CA LEU A 156 -4.40 -19.12 3.60
C LEU A 156 -4.02 -20.26 2.67
N VAL A 157 -4.32 -20.05 1.38
CA VAL A 157 -4.04 -20.95 0.27
C VAL A 157 -3.11 -20.27 -0.74
N ASN A 158 -2.70 -20.98 -1.78
CA ASN A 158 -2.01 -20.34 -2.90
C ASN A 158 -3.01 -19.51 -3.73
N GLY A 159 -2.55 -18.45 -4.40
CA GLY A 159 -3.42 -17.52 -5.15
C GLY A 159 -4.41 -18.19 -6.10
N ASN A 160 -3.98 -19.23 -6.83
CA ASN A 160 -4.82 -20.00 -7.76
C ASN A 160 -6.00 -20.75 -7.10
N SER A 161 -5.99 -20.89 -5.77
CA SER A 161 -7.03 -21.58 -5.00
C SER A 161 -7.91 -20.63 -4.18
N LEU A 162 -7.68 -19.31 -4.27
CA LEU A 162 -8.47 -18.32 -3.55
C LEU A 162 -9.87 -18.22 -4.18
N PRO A 163 -10.97 -18.31 -3.41
CA PRO A 163 -12.31 -18.12 -3.94
C PRO A 163 -12.49 -16.74 -4.60
N LYS A 164 -13.31 -16.66 -5.65
CA LYS A 164 -13.54 -15.44 -6.43
C LYS A 164 -14.03 -14.27 -5.56
N ASP A 165 -14.89 -14.53 -4.59
CA ASP A 165 -15.40 -13.49 -3.68
C ASP A 165 -14.28 -12.84 -2.86
N ASN A 166 -13.27 -13.63 -2.47
CA ASN A 166 -12.09 -13.11 -1.77
C ASN A 166 -11.17 -12.33 -2.71
N GLN A 167 -11.00 -12.80 -3.96
CA GLN A 167 -10.27 -12.03 -4.98
C GLN A 167 -10.94 -10.68 -5.25
N TYR A 168 -12.27 -10.65 -5.33
CA TYR A 168 -13.05 -9.43 -5.54
C TYR A 168 -12.86 -8.42 -4.40
N LYS A 169 -12.80 -8.88 -3.14
CA LYS A 169 -12.51 -8.00 -1.99
C LYS A 169 -11.14 -7.36 -2.10
N ILE A 170 -10.12 -8.13 -2.50
CA ILE A 170 -8.77 -7.61 -2.72
C ILE A 170 -8.77 -6.64 -3.90
N TYR A 171 -9.48 -6.97 -4.98
CA TYR A 171 -9.65 -6.10 -6.15
C TYR A 171 -10.22 -4.72 -5.73
N GLN A 172 -11.32 -4.71 -4.98
CA GLN A 172 -11.90 -3.47 -4.45
C GLN A 172 -10.89 -2.67 -3.60
N MET A 173 -10.11 -3.35 -2.75
CA MET A 173 -9.08 -2.68 -1.94
C MET A 173 -7.95 -2.08 -2.80
N VAL A 174 -7.45 -2.77 -3.82
CA VAL A 174 -6.35 -2.23 -4.64
C VAL A 174 -6.83 -1.09 -5.55
N THR A 175 -8.09 -1.09 -5.97
CA THR A 175 -8.65 -0.02 -6.81
C THR A 175 -8.78 1.33 -6.11
N ILE A 176 -8.86 1.36 -4.77
CA ILE A 176 -8.96 2.61 -4.01
C ILE A 176 -7.60 3.23 -3.67
N TRP A 177 -6.49 2.49 -3.86
CA TRP A 177 -5.14 2.98 -3.52
C TRP A 177 -4.78 4.30 -4.24
N PRO A 178 -5.02 4.47 -5.56
CA PRO A 178 -4.63 5.70 -6.24
C PRO A 178 -5.30 6.95 -5.68
N GLU A 179 -6.60 6.88 -5.37
CA GLU A 179 -7.35 7.98 -4.77
C GLU A 179 -6.78 8.33 -3.38
N ILE A 180 -6.52 7.31 -2.56
CA ILE A 180 -6.03 7.49 -1.19
C ILE A 180 -4.61 8.08 -1.18
N LEU A 181 -3.73 7.59 -2.05
CA LEU A 181 -2.38 8.13 -2.19
C LEU A 181 -2.41 9.57 -2.66
N ALA A 182 -3.23 9.91 -3.67
CA ALA A 182 -3.36 11.28 -4.14
C ALA A 182 -3.84 12.23 -3.02
N ASN A 183 -4.87 11.82 -2.25
CA ASN A 183 -5.37 12.58 -1.10
C ASN A 183 -4.35 12.74 0.02
N ALA A 184 -3.38 11.83 0.12
CA ALA A 184 -2.26 11.90 1.04
C ALA A 184 -1.03 12.65 0.47
N ASN A 185 -1.18 13.32 -0.68
CA ASN A 185 -0.12 14.02 -1.40
C ASN A 185 1.02 13.12 -1.87
N PHE A 186 0.69 11.87 -2.21
CA PHE A 186 1.60 10.94 -2.84
C PHE A 186 1.26 10.81 -4.33
N LYS A 187 2.21 11.19 -5.18
CA LYS A 187 2.12 11.00 -6.62
C LYS A 187 2.69 9.64 -6.99
N MET A 188 1.91 8.89 -7.76
CA MET A 188 2.37 7.68 -8.41
C MET A 188 3.08 8.05 -9.72
N GLU A 189 4.32 7.62 -9.87
CA GLU A 189 5.10 7.84 -11.09
C GLU A 189 5.46 6.51 -11.73
N ARG A 190 5.25 6.40 -13.04
CA ARG A 190 5.63 5.20 -13.76
C ARG A 190 7.14 5.18 -13.94
N LEU A 191 7.78 4.12 -13.46
CA LEU A 191 9.20 3.89 -13.64
C LEU A 191 9.49 3.63 -15.11
N LYS A 192 10.49 4.34 -15.64
CA LYS A 192 10.91 4.24 -17.05
C LYS A 192 11.85 3.06 -17.32
N PHE A 193 12.10 2.19 -16.35
CA PHE A 193 13.05 1.10 -16.51
C PHE A 193 12.35 -0.18 -16.97
N LEU A 194 12.83 -0.70 -18.12
CA LEU A 194 12.44 -1.91 -18.85
C LEU A 194 11.33 -1.75 -19.91
N CYS A 195 11.58 -0.86 -20.88
CA CYS A 195 11.14 -1.09 -22.26
C CYS A 195 12.34 -0.91 -23.20
N ASP A 196 13.29 -1.85 -23.14
CA ASP A 196 14.28 -2.11 -24.20
C ASP A 196 14.04 -3.51 -24.82
N CYS A 197 12.81 -4.01 -24.75
CA CYS A 197 12.44 -5.29 -25.36
C CYS A 197 11.07 -5.22 -26.05
N GLU A 198 10.83 -4.22 -26.89
CA GLU A 198 9.87 -4.34 -28.01
C GLU A 198 10.39 -3.54 -29.22
N THR A 199 11.37 -4.10 -29.95
CA THR A 199 11.48 -3.91 -31.42
C THR A 199 12.44 -4.96 -31.97
N GLU A 200 11.94 -5.82 -32.86
CA GLU A 200 12.59 -6.94 -33.56
C GLU A 200 12.36 -8.35 -32.96
N MET A 201 11.18 -8.91 -33.25
CA MET A 201 11.03 -10.15 -34.05
C MET A 201 9.57 -10.35 -34.47
#